data_AF-W2JY06-F1
#
_entry.id   AF-W2JY06-F1
#
_cell.length_a   1.000
_cell.length_b   1.000
_cell.length_c   1.000
_cell.angle_alpha   90.00
_cell.angle_beta   90.00
_cell.angle_gamma   90.00
#
_symmetry.space_group_name_H-M   'P 1'
#
loop_
_entity.id
_entity.type
_entity.pdbx_description
1 polymer ?
#
loop_
_entity_poly.entity_id
_entity_poly.type
_entity_poly.pdbx_seq_one_letter_code
_entity_poly.pdbx_strand_id
1 'polypeptide(L)' 'MIKCVRADECNHRDVNHEFANLDQKTGVSPFVHSHH' A
#
# COMPACT_ATOMS: atom_id res chain seq x y z
N MET A 1 16.92 8.13 10.25
CA MET A 1 17.18 7.53 8.92
C MET A 1 16.59 6.13 8.81
N ILE A 2 17.22 5.06 9.34
CA ILE A 2 16.69 3.68 9.18
C ILE A 2 15.26 3.48 9.70
N LYS A 3 14.86 4.16 10.79
CA LYS A 3 13.48 4.04 11.32
C LYS A 3 12.42 4.55 10.33
N CYS A 4 12.70 5.64 9.62
CA CYS A 4 11.77 6.20 8.63
C CYS A 4 11.70 5.32 7.39
N VAL A 5 12.86 4.82 6.92
CA VAL A 5 12.92 3.84 5.83
C VAL A 5 12.14 2.58 6.19
N ARG A 6 12.34 2.03 7.39
CA ARG A 6 11.57 0.86 7.84
C ARG A 6 10.07 1.12 7.93
N ALA A 7 9.65 2.33 8.32
CA ALA A 7 8.24 2.68 8.36
C ALA A 7 7.65 2.72 6.95
N ASP A 8 8.38 3.31 6.00
CA ASP A 8 8.00 3.40 4.59
C ASP A 8 7.90 1.99 3.94
N GLU A 9 8.89 1.12 4.17
CA GLU A 9 8.87 -0.25 3.65
C GLU A 9 7.77 -1.12 4.28
N CYS A 10 7.43 -0.89 5.56
CA CYS A 10 6.26 -1.53 6.16
C CYS A 10 4.97 -1.06 5.49
N ASN A 11 4.83 0.23 5.24
CA ASN A 11 3.68 0.78 4.54
C ASN A 11 3.56 0.22 3.11
N HIS A 12 4.67 0.14 2.36
CA HIS A 12 4.69 -0.48 1.04
C HIS A 12 4.27 -1.95 1.07
N ARG A 13 4.76 -2.73 2.04
CA ARG A 13 4.37 -4.13 2.19
C ARG A 13 2.86 -4.27 2.41
N ASP A 14 2.30 -3.46 3.29
CA ASP A 14 0.89 -3.56 3.67
C ASP A 14 -0.01 -3.14 2.49
N VAL A 15 0.36 -2.06 1.79
CA VAL A 15 -0.29 -1.62 0.54
C VAL A 15 -0.23 -2.70 -0.55
N ASN A 16 0.94 -3.33 -0.73
CA ASN A 16 1.12 -4.37 -1.74
C ASN A 16 0.32 -5.65 -1.43
N HIS A 17 0.21 -6.03 -0.16
CA HIS A 17 -0.65 -7.16 0.23
C HIS A 17 -2.13 -6.87 -0.02
N GLU A 18 -2.60 -5.64 0.22
CA GLU A 18 -3.96 -5.25 -0.15
C GLU A 18 -4.17 -5.28 -1.67
N PHE A 19 -3.19 -4.82 -2.45
CA PHE A 19 -3.26 -4.93 -3.91
C PHE A 19 -3.25 -6.36 -4.43
N ALA A 20 -2.54 -7.28 -3.77
CA ALA A 20 -2.52 -8.69 -4.16
C ALA A 20 -3.91 -9.36 -4.04
N ASN A 21 -4.75 -8.86 -3.12
CA ASN A 21 -6.11 -9.34 -2.93
C ASN A 21 -7.14 -8.66 -3.85
N LEU A 22 -6.71 -7.64 -4.61
CA LEU A 22 -7.58 -6.86 -5.47
C LEU A 22 -7.69 -7.47 -6.88
N ASP A 23 -8.84 -7.33 -7.53
CA ASP A 23 -8.98 -7.69 -8.93
C ASP A 23 -8.05 -6.84 -9.80
N GLN A 24 -7.13 -7.49 -10.52
CA GLN A 24 -6.06 -6.79 -11.23
C GLN A 24 -6.52 -6.06 -12.49
N LYS A 25 -7.75 -6.29 -12.96
CA LYS A 25 -8.26 -5.70 -14.21
C LYS A 25 -9.24 -4.56 -13.97
N THR A 26 -10.02 -4.66 -12.91
CA THR A 26 -11.16 -3.79 -12.60
C THR A 26 -11.13 -3.25 -11.18
N GLY A 27 -10.24 -3.76 -10.33
CA GLY A 27 -10.07 -3.32 -8.97
C GLY A 27 -9.62 -1.88 -8.87
N VAL A 28 -10.37 -1.09 -8.11
CA VAL A 28 -10.02 0.29 -7.78
C VAL A 28 -9.16 0.28 -6.53
N SER A 29 -8.02 0.98 -6.57
CA SER A 29 -7.14 1.10 -5.40
C SER A 29 -7.91 1.67 -4.19
N PRO A 30 -7.86 1.01 -3.02
CA PRO A 30 -8.49 1.53 -1.81
C PRO A 30 -7.75 2.76 -1.24
N PHE A 31 -6.55 3.05 -1.75
CA PHE A 31 -5.69 4.11 -1.23
C PHE A 31 -5.78 5.44 -1.99
N VAL A 32 -6.56 5.53 -3.08
CA VAL A 32 -6.62 6.75 -3.95
C VAL A 32 -7.15 7.98 -3.22
N HIS A 33 -8.03 7.80 -2.24
CA HIS A 33 -8.59 8.89 -1.43
C HIS A 33 -8.02 8.92 -0.01
N SER A 34 -7.15 7.96 0.33
CA SER A 34 -6.52 7.87 1.63
C SER A 34 -5.29 8.77 1.67
N HIS A 35 -5.53 10.08 1.66
CA HIS A 35 -4.51 11.05 2.01
C HIS A 35 -4.55 11.21 3.54
N HIS A 36 -3.60 10.53 4.20
CA HIS A 36 -3.24 10.85 5.57
C HIS A 36 -2.48 12.19 5.61
#